data_AF-A0A4V1A1T9-F1
#
_entry.id   AF-A0A4V1A1T9-F1
#
_cell.length_a   1.000
_cell.length_b   1.000
_cell.length_c   1.000
_cell.angle_alpha   90.00
_cell.angle_beta   90.00
_cell.angle_gamma   90.00
#
_symmetry.space_group_name_H-M   'P 1'
#
loop_
_entity.id
_entity.type
_entity.pdbx_description
1 polymer ?
#
loop_
_entity_poly.entity_id
_entity_poly.type
_entity_poly.pdbx_seq_one_letter_code
_entity_poly.pdbx_strand_id
1 'polypeptide(L)'
;MDLRLNPNLTLNRTQPDTARKAVMPDESHGPQGFTDEFKAALRAVSKSQNYSGDLQRQVQMENPKVSLEETMVAMQKAQIGFQATLHVRNRMVQAYTDIMNMSV
;
A
#
# COMPACT_ATOMS: atom_id res chain seq x y z
N MET A 1 -43.50 -41.40 3.15
CA MET A 1 -42.79 -41.63 1.88
C MET A 1 -42.71 -40.30 1.16
N ASP A 2 -41.79 -39.42 1.55
CA ASP A 2 -40.41 -39.36 1.03
C ASP A 2 -40.37 -39.29 -0.50
N LEU A 3 -40.18 -38.09 -1.03
CA LEU A 3 -39.21 -37.87 -2.11
C LEU A 3 -38.77 -36.40 -2.05
N ARG A 4 -37.77 -36.20 -1.21
CA ARG A 4 -37.02 -34.97 -1.05
C ARG A 4 -36.29 -34.64 -2.36
N LEU A 5 -36.44 -33.38 -2.77
CA LEU A 5 -35.37 -32.49 -3.24
C LEU A 5 -34.31 -33.15 -4.13
N ASN A 6 -34.46 -32.96 -5.45
CA ASN A 6 -33.46 -33.20 -6.47
C ASN A 6 -32.10 -32.56 -6.10
N PRO A 7 -31.05 -33.34 -5.85
CA PRO A 7 -29.68 -32.86 -5.84
C PRO A 7 -28.93 -33.43 -7.06
N ASN A 8 -27.87 -32.75 -7.50
CA ASN A 8 -26.91 -33.17 -8.53
C ASN A 8 -27.23 -32.74 -9.96
N LEU A 9 -27.14 -31.42 -10.19
CA LEU A 9 -26.63 -30.93 -11.46
C LEU A 9 -25.08 -30.96 -11.41
N THR A 10 -24.51 -32.13 -11.63
CA THR A 10 -23.07 -32.33 -11.75
C THR A 10 -22.62 -31.82 -13.11
N LEU A 11 -22.42 -30.51 -13.26
CA LEU A 11 -21.82 -29.93 -14.46
C LEU A 11 -20.30 -29.88 -14.31
N ASN A 12 -19.68 -30.94 -14.83
CA ASN A 12 -18.48 -30.92 -15.65
C ASN A 12 -17.20 -30.24 -15.10
N ARG A 13 -16.34 -31.11 -14.57
CA ARG A 13 -14.87 -31.05 -14.60
C ARG A 13 -14.35 -30.48 -15.92
N THR A 14 -13.67 -29.34 -15.86
CA THR A 14 -12.58 -29.01 -16.78
C THR A 14 -11.48 -28.30 -16.01
N GLN A 15 -10.48 -29.07 -15.60
CA GLN A 15 -9.15 -28.59 -15.24
C GLN A 15 -8.36 -28.57 -16.55
N PRO A 16 -7.64 -27.49 -16.85
CA PRO A 16 -6.20 -27.69 -16.97
C PRO A 16 -5.42 -26.75 -16.05
N ASP A 17 -4.55 -27.40 -15.30
CA ASP A 17 -3.35 -26.86 -14.68
C ASP A 17 -2.50 -26.14 -15.75
N THR A 18 -2.26 -24.85 -15.57
CA THR A 18 -0.99 -24.15 -15.88
C THR A 18 -1.12 -22.65 -15.59
N ALA A 19 -0.08 -22.10 -14.95
CA ALA A 19 0.13 -20.69 -14.64
C ALA A 19 -0.56 -20.11 -13.39
N ARG A 20 -0.42 -20.81 -12.25
CA ARG A 20 0.03 -20.09 -11.04
C ARG A 20 1.46 -19.61 -11.31
N LYS A 21 1.58 -18.50 -12.04
CA LYS A 21 2.84 -17.76 -12.12
C LYS A 21 3.11 -17.28 -10.71
N ALA A 22 3.96 -18.02 -10.01
CA ALA A 22 4.52 -17.63 -8.74
C ALA A 22 4.97 -16.18 -8.88
N VAL A 23 4.34 -15.29 -8.11
CA VAL A 23 4.92 -13.99 -7.80
C VAL A 23 6.08 -14.32 -6.87
N MET A 24 7.19 -14.72 -7.49
CA MET A 24 8.49 -14.72 -6.84
C MET A 24 8.75 -13.25 -6.52
N PRO A 25 8.97 -12.86 -5.26
CA PRO A 25 9.52 -11.55 -4.99
C PRO A 25 10.85 -11.47 -5.73
N ASP A 26 10.93 -10.55 -6.69
CA ASP A 26 12.15 -10.20 -7.38
C ASP A 26 13.17 -9.72 -6.33
N GLU A 27 14.10 -10.59 -5.98
CA GLU A 27 15.20 -10.33 -5.05
C GLU A 27 16.37 -9.67 -5.80
N SER A 28 16.04 -8.66 -6.61
CA SER A 28 17.00 -7.88 -7.40
C SER A 28 17.05 -6.42 -6.94
N HIS A 29 16.96 -6.18 -5.63
CA HIS A 29 17.31 -4.87 -5.09
C HIS A 29 18.82 -4.86 -4.81
N GLY A 30 19.57 -4.30 -5.77
CA GLY A 30 20.97 -3.92 -5.57
C GLY A 30 21.15 -3.01 -4.34
N PRO A 31 22.39 -2.65 -3.97
CA PRO A 31 22.76 -2.06 -2.68
C PRO A 31 22.30 -0.62 -2.44
N GLN A 32 21.15 -0.22 -2.98
CA GLN A 32 20.38 0.90 -2.42
C GLN A 32 19.78 0.40 -1.11
N GLY A 33 20.52 0.62 -0.03
CA GLY A 33 20.17 0.12 1.28
C GLY A 33 18.76 0.55 1.70
N PHE A 34 18.05 -0.32 2.41
CA PHE A 34 16.72 -0.07 2.98
C PHE A 34 16.62 1.29 3.69
N THR A 35 17.68 1.75 4.36
CA THR A 35 17.73 3.07 4.99
C THR A 35 17.61 4.22 4.00
N ASP A 36 18.18 4.10 2.80
CA ASP A 36 18.08 5.11 1.75
C ASP A 36 16.67 5.15 1.16
N GLU A 37 16.08 3.98 0.90
CA GLU A 37 14.69 3.86 0.45
C GLU A 37 13.71 4.38 1.50
N PHE A 38 13.94 4.09 2.79
CA PHE A 38 13.12 4.64 3.88
C PHE A 38 13.24 6.17 3.98
N LYS A 39 14.45 6.71 3.81
CA LYS A 39 14.65 8.17 3.71
C LYS A 39 13.95 8.76 2.49
N ALA A 40 13.96 8.07 1.35
CA ALA A 40 13.24 8.47 0.15
C ALA A 40 11.72 8.48 0.39
N ALA A 41 11.17 7.43 1.01
CA ALA A 41 9.77 7.34 1.39
C ALA A 41 9.35 8.46 2.35
N LEU A 42 10.15 8.76 3.37
CA LEU A 42 9.88 9.85 4.31
C LEU A 42 9.87 11.22 3.62
N ARG A 43 10.84 11.45 2.71
CA ARG A 43 10.86 12.65 1.86
C ARG A 43 9.62 12.73 0.96
N ALA A 44 9.19 11.60 0.38
CA ALA A 44 8.00 11.53 -0.46
C ALA A 44 6.72 11.87 0.33
N VAL A 45 6.59 11.38 1.57
CA VAL A 45 5.48 11.75 2.45
C VAL A 45 5.47 13.23 2.78
N SER A 46 6.63 13.80 3.15
CA SER A 46 6.75 15.24 3.42
C SER A 46 6.37 16.08 2.20
N LYS A 47 6.83 15.67 1.00
CA LYS A 47 6.45 16.31 -0.26
C LYS A 47 4.94 16.21 -0.50
N SER A 48 4.34 15.04 -0.27
CA SER A 48 2.90 14.84 -0.44
C SER A 48 2.08 15.71 0.51
N GLN A 49 2.48 15.87 1.77
CA GLN A 49 1.80 16.74 2.73
C GLN A 49 1.86 18.21 2.30
N ASN A 50 3.04 18.69 1.89
CA ASN A 50 3.21 20.06 1.42
C ASN A 50 2.38 20.34 0.16
N TYR A 51 2.39 19.39 -0.79
CA TYR A 51 1.63 19.51 -2.02
C TYR A 51 0.12 19.59 -1.77
N SER A 52 -0.43 18.72 -0.91
CA SER A 52 -1.86 18.77 -0.56
C SER A 52 -2.24 20.07 0.15
N GLY A 53 -1.38 20.60 1.03
CA GLY A 53 -1.60 21.88 1.69
C GLY A 53 -1.53 23.07 0.73
N ASP A 54 -0.66 23.00 -0.28
CA ASP A 54 -0.56 24.02 -1.32
C ASP A 54 -1.79 24.01 -2.24
N LEU A 55 -2.21 22.83 -2.71
CA LEU A 55 -3.45 22.65 -3.48
C LEU A 55 -4.67 23.18 -2.71
N GLN A 56 -4.76 22.93 -1.41
CA GLN A 56 -5.84 23.45 -0.57
C GLN A 56 -5.88 24.98 -0.58
N ARG A 57 -4.73 25.66 -0.53
CA ARG A 57 -4.67 27.13 -0.64
C ARG A 57 -5.06 27.60 -2.03
N GLN A 58 -4.59 26.92 -3.08
CA GLN A 58 -4.90 27.28 -4.46
C GLN A 58 -6.41 27.16 -4.76
N VAL A 59 -7.08 26.14 -4.23
CA VAL A 59 -8.55 26.00 -4.36
C VAL A 59 -9.29 27.11 -3.60
N GLN A 60 -8.84 27.48 -2.40
CA GLN A 60 -9.44 28.59 -1.65
C GLN A 60 -9.26 29.94 -2.35
N MET A 61 -8.19 30.09 -3.14
CA MET A 61 -7.94 31.27 -3.97
C MET A 61 -8.69 31.25 -5.30
N GLU A 62 -9.61 30.29 -5.50
CA GLU A 62 -10.40 30.13 -6.73
C GLU A 62 -9.52 30.00 -7.99
N ASN A 63 -8.31 29.44 -7.86
CA ASN A 63 -7.40 29.26 -8.98
C ASN A 63 -7.99 28.22 -9.96
N PRO A 64 -8.31 28.60 -11.22
CA PRO A 64 -8.95 27.70 -12.18
C PRO A 64 -8.05 26.55 -12.65
N LYS A 65 -6.76 26.59 -12.30
CA LYS A 65 -5.79 25.53 -12.63
C LYS A 65 -5.82 24.35 -11.67
N VAL A 66 -6.43 24.51 -10.49
CA VAL A 66 -6.48 23.46 -9.46
C VAL A 66 -7.93 23.18 -9.12
N SER A 67 -8.36 21.94 -9.35
CA SER A 67 -9.70 21.53 -8.99
C SER A 67 -9.79 21.03 -7.55
N LEU A 68 -10.97 21.19 -6.94
CA LEU A 68 -11.27 20.65 -5.63
C LEU A 68 -11.11 19.12 -5.60
N GLU A 69 -11.48 18.42 -6.68
CA GLU A 69 -11.32 16.96 -6.76
C GLU A 69 -9.85 16.54 -6.67
N GLU A 70 -8.96 17.24 -7.38
CA GLU A 70 -7.53 16.96 -7.37
C GLU A 70 -6.93 17.18 -5.98
N THR A 71 -7.34 18.27 -5.31
CA THR A 71 -6.97 18.56 -3.92
C THR A 71 -7.41 17.44 -2.98
N MET A 72 -8.65 16.99 -3.08
CA MET A 72 -9.16 15.91 -2.23
C MET A 72 -8.43 14.59 -2.47
N VAL A 73 -8.13 14.26 -3.73
CA VAL A 73 -7.34 13.07 -4.07
C VAL A 73 -5.91 13.18 -3.54
N ALA A 74 -5.28 14.35 -3.66
CA ALA A 74 -3.95 14.60 -3.11
C ALA A 74 -3.93 14.47 -1.58
N MET A 75 -4.96 15.00 -0.89
CA MET A 75 -5.12 14.85 0.56
C MET A 75 -5.24 13.38 0.96
N GLN A 76 -6.07 12.59 0.26
CA GLN A 76 -6.23 11.17 0.53
C GLN A 76 -4.92 10.39 0.29
N LYS A 77 -4.21 10.68 -0.82
CA LYS A 77 -2.89 10.10 -1.10
C LYS A 77 -1.88 10.39 0.00
N ALA A 78 -1.80 11.65 0.44
CA ALA A 78 -0.89 12.06 1.51
C ALA A 78 -1.20 11.32 2.83
N GLN A 79 -2.48 11.17 3.17
CA GLN A 79 -2.91 10.49 4.39
C GLN A 79 -2.56 9.00 4.37
N ILE A 80 -2.88 8.31 3.27
CA ILE A 80 -2.61 6.87 3.12
C ILE A 80 -1.09 6.61 3.10
N GLY A 81 -0.33 7.43 2.38
CA GLY A 81 1.14 7.32 2.32
C GLY A 81 1.81 7.57 3.68
N PHE A 82 1.30 8.52 4.46
CA PHE A 82 1.76 8.76 5.83
C PHE A 82 1.51 7.56 6.73
N GLN A 83 0.29 6.99 6.70
CA GLN A 83 -0.04 5.80 7.48
C GLN A 83 0.86 4.62 7.12
N ALA A 84 1.06 4.35 5.83
CA ALA A 84 1.97 3.30 5.37
C ALA A 84 3.40 3.48 5.92
N THR A 85 3.91 4.71 5.92
CA THR A 85 5.25 5.02 6.44
C THR A 85 5.34 4.83 7.95
N LEU A 86 4.28 5.16 8.71
CA LEU A 86 4.22 4.87 10.14
C LEU A 86 4.24 3.37 10.43
N HIS A 87 3.55 2.56 9.63
CA HIS A 87 3.61 1.11 9.78
C HIS A 87 5.02 0.56 9.59
N VAL A 88 5.74 1.03 8.57
CA VAL A 88 7.14 0.64 8.34
C VAL A 88 8.02 1.09 9.51
N ARG A 89 7.89 2.34 9.96
CA ARG A 89 8.63 2.88 11.12
C ARG A 89 8.42 2.02 12.36
N ASN A 90 7.17 1.70 12.67
CA ASN A 90 6.84 0.90 13.85
C ASN A 90 7.43 -0.51 13.75
N ARG A 91 7.40 -1.12 12.55
CA ARG A 91 8.00 -2.43 12.32
C ARG A 91 9.53 -2.41 12.46
N MET A 92 10.20 -1.34 12.01
CA MET A 92 11.65 -1.17 12.20
C MET A 92 12.03 -1.04 13.68
N VAL A 93 11.25 -0.27 14.45
CA VAL A 93 11.47 -0.12 15.90
C VAL A 93 11.26 -1.46 16.60
N GLN A 94 10.20 -2.20 16.25
CA GLN A 94 9.96 -3.54 16.79
C GLN A 94 11.10 -4.50 16.48
N ALA A 95 11.58 -4.55 15.23
CA ALA A 95 12.68 -5.42 14.83
C ALA A 95 13.99 -5.09 15.58
N TYR A 96 14.27 -3.80 15.81
CA TYR A 96 15.42 -3.39 16.62
C TYR A 96 15.29 -3.86 18.07
N THR A 97 14.12 -3.69 18.68
CA THR A 97 13.84 -4.16 20.04
C THR A 97 13.90 -5.70 20.15
N ASP A 98 13.40 -6.42 19.15
CA ASP A 98 13.41 -7.89 19.08
C ASP A 98 14.85 -8.45 19.04
N ILE A 99 15.72 -7.87 18.20
CA ILE A 99 17.16 -8.23 18.15
C ILE A 99 17.85 -8.00 19.49
N MET A 100 17.54 -6.89 20.18
CA MET A 100 18.10 -6.62 21.51
C MET A 100 17.59 -7.61 22.57
N ASN A 101 16.33 -8.03 22.50
CA ASN A 101 15.77 -8.99 23.44
C ASN A 101 16.11 -10.46 23.12
N MET A 102 16.56 -10.77 21.90
CA MET A 102 17.05 -12.11 21.53
C MET A 102 18.50 -12.39 21.97
N SER A 103 19.22 -11.39 22.50
CA SER A 103 20.61 -11.53 22.94
C SER A 103 20.73 -11.63 24.47
N VAL A 104 20.28 -12.73 25.07
CA VAL A 104 20.76 -13.27 26.36
C VAL A 104 20.71 -14.80 26.35
#